data_AF-X0U801-F1
#
_entry.id   AF-X0U801-F1
#
_cell.length_a   1.000
_cell.length_b   1.000
_cell.length_c   1.000
_cell.angle_alpha   90.00
_cell.angle_beta   90.00
_cell.angle_gamma   90.00
#
_symmetry.space_group_name_H-M   'P 1'
#
loop_
_entity.id
_entity.type
_entity.pdbx_description
1 polymer ?
#
loop_
_entity_poly.entity_id
_entity_poly.type
_entity_poly.pdbx_seq_one_letter_code
_entity_poly.pdbx_strand_id
1 'polypeptide(L)'
;MEDLKTIITKLVDLLKEDISEYYKMYESYLIDLILSKNINISSNIDLDEEKDTINNILSIIAVTNSAFITIGVSKSKLTGDLKLSQDFFEENKSIFSNYLSFLQLGLKDYINKHLFIIILDYLFDDNNNVIENLDLFDLLPHEFRNKLTKFREESKISGKVKKHLKIFNNEMLKYFNPSILVFKVEDLQIEYPMETISEEDILKKLQEARQENIEALTHT
;
A
#
# COMPACT_ATOMS: atom_id res chain seq x y z
N MET A 1 26.76 3.47 1.83
CA MET A 1 25.54 2.67 2.08
C MET A 1 24.41 3.45 1.44
N GLU A 2 23.65 2.87 0.52
CA GLU A 2 22.55 3.60 -0.14
C GLU A 2 21.45 3.93 0.88
N ASP A 3 20.94 5.16 0.82
CA ASP A 3 19.79 5.58 1.62
C ASP A 3 18.47 5.14 0.96
N LEU A 4 17.39 5.22 1.73
CA LEU A 4 16.05 4.85 1.28
C LEU A 4 15.65 5.57 -0.01
N LYS A 5 15.90 6.88 -0.06
CA LYS A 5 15.54 7.75 -1.18
C LYS A 5 16.22 7.26 -2.45
N THR A 6 17.53 6.99 -2.39
CA THR A 6 18.33 6.49 -3.52
C THR A 6 17.77 5.18 -4.06
N ILE A 7 17.41 4.24 -3.19
CA ILE A 7 16.88 2.93 -3.62
C ILE A 7 15.52 3.10 -4.32
N ILE A 8 14.61 3.87 -3.73
CA ILE A 8 13.29 4.10 -4.33
C ILE A 8 13.42 4.88 -5.64
N THR A 9 14.30 5.88 -5.72
CA THR A 9 14.54 6.61 -6.98
C THR A 9 15.03 5.67 -8.07
N LYS A 10 16.03 4.82 -7.79
CA LYS A 10 16.51 3.82 -8.75
C LYS A 10 15.42 2.84 -9.18
N LEU A 11 14.58 2.42 -8.23
CA LEU A 11 13.44 1.54 -8.51
C LEU A 11 12.43 2.23 -9.43
N VAL A 12 12.08 3.48 -9.14
CA VAL A 12 11.17 4.28 -9.98
C VAL A 12 11.75 4.46 -11.36
N ASP A 13 13.03 4.80 -11.49
CA ASP A 13 13.69 4.97 -12.79
C ASP A 13 13.72 3.66 -13.59
N LEU A 14 13.97 2.52 -12.93
CA LEU A 14 13.93 1.20 -13.55
C LEU A 14 12.54 0.85 -14.10
N LEU A 15 11.49 1.21 -13.37
CA LEU A 15 10.11 0.80 -13.67
C LEU A 15 9.29 1.87 -14.40
N LYS A 16 9.85 3.05 -14.64
CA LYS A 16 9.10 4.24 -15.07
C LYS A 16 8.22 4.01 -16.31
N GLU A 17 8.69 3.19 -17.24
CA GLU A 17 7.96 2.87 -18.47
C GLU A 17 6.85 1.85 -18.21
N ASP A 18 7.13 0.81 -17.43
CA ASP A 18 6.21 -0.31 -17.23
C ASP A 18 5.20 -0.07 -16.10
N ILE A 19 5.53 0.76 -15.10
CA ILE A 19 4.69 0.97 -13.92
C ILE A 19 3.36 1.64 -14.28
N SER A 20 3.37 2.50 -15.30
CA SER A 20 2.13 3.08 -15.81
C SER A 20 1.26 2.03 -16.52
N GLU A 21 1.88 1.07 -17.20
CA GLU A 21 1.19 -0.05 -17.82
C GLU A 21 0.61 -0.98 -16.77
N TYR A 22 1.39 -1.34 -15.75
CA TYR A 22 0.94 -2.11 -14.60
C TYR A 22 -0.30 -1.51 -13.94
N TYR A 23 -0.29 -0.20 -13.66
CA TYR A 23 -1.46 0.47 -13.09
C TYR A 23 -2.68 0.44 -14.02
N LYS A 24 -2.48 0.63 -15.34
CA LYS A 24 -3.57 0.56 -16.34
C LYS A 24 -4.15 -0.85 -16.48
N MET A 25 -3.31 -1.88 -16.46
CA MET A 25 -3.74 -3.28 -16.51
C MET A 25 -4.63 -3.59 -15.29
N TYR A 26 -4.20 -3.16 -14.11
CA TYR A 26 -5.00 -3.33 -12.89
C TYR A 26 -6.30 -2.52 -12.91
N GLU A 27 -6.28 -1.27 -13.40
CA GLU A 27 -7.50 -0.46 -13.58
C GLU A 27 -8.49 -1.14 -14.52
N SER A 28 -8.02 -1.70 -15.64
CA SER A 28 -8.86 -2.42 -16.61
C SER A 28 -9.48 -3.65 -15.96
N TYR A 29 -8.70 -4.41 -15.18
CA TYR A 29 -9.20 -5.53 -14.39
C TYR A 29 -10.28 -5.11 -13.38
N LEU A 30 -10.11 -3.96 -12.70
CA LEU A 30 -11.13 -3.44 -11.80
C LEU A 30 -12.42 -3.07 -12.55
N ILE A 31 -12.31 -2.44 -13.71
CA ILE A 31 -13.47 -2.10 -14.56
C ILE A 31 -14.24 -3.37 -14.90
N ASP A 32 -13.57 -4.43 -15.37
CA ASP A 32 -14.20 -5.70 -15.71
C ASP A 32 -14.89 -6.35 -14.50
N LEU A 33 -14.23 -6.33 -13.33
CA LEU A 33 -14.82 -6.84 -12.09
C LEU A 33 -16.05 -6.03 -11.66
N ILE A 34 -16.02 -4.71 -11.76
CA ILE A 34 -17.15 -3.84 -11.39
C ILE A 34 -18.33 -4.09 -12.34
N LEU A 35 -18.07 -4.18 -13.65
CA LEU A 35 -19.09 -4.53 -14.65
C LEU A 35 -19.69 -5.92 -14.38
N SER A 36 -18.88 -6.90 -13.97
CA SER A 36 -19.36 -8.24 -13.60
C SER A 36 -20.32 -8.26 -12.40
N LYS A 37 -20.31 -7.20 -11.57
CA LYS A 37 -21.25 -6.98 -10.46
C LYS A 37 -22.50 -6.20 -10.87
N ASN A 38 -22.71 -5.97 -12.17
CA ASN A 38 -23.82 -5.20 -12.74
C ASN A 38 -23.86 -3.73 -12.31
N ILE A 39 -22.71 -3.14 -11.96
CA ILE A 39 -22.62 -1.70 -11.70
C ILE A 39 -22.32 -1.01 -13.02
N ASN A 40 -23.25 -0.16 -13.50
CA ASN A 40 -23.02 0.62 -14.71
C ASN A 40 -22.10 1.80 -14.41
N ILE A 41 -20.80 1.62 -14.65
CA ILE A 41 -19.78 2.63 -14.35
C ILE A 41 -19.90 3.91 -15.20
N SER A 42 -20.56 3.82 -16.35
CA SER A 42 -20.78 4.96 -17.24
C SER A 42 -22.00 5.79 -16.84
N SER A 43 -22.84 5.29 -15.93
CA SER A 43 -23.97 6.07 -15.40
C SER A 43 -23.46 7.32 -14.67
N ASN A 44 -24.14 8.43 -14.91
CA ASN A 44 -23.87 9.66 -14.18
C ASN A 44 -24.19 9.46 -12.70
N ILE A 45 -23.44 10.16 -11.86
CA ILE A 45 -23.74 10.24 -10.44
C ILE A 45 -24.89 11.23 -10.27
N ASP A 46 -26.05 10.72 -9.87
CA ASP A 46 -27.21 11.53 -9.54
C ASP A 46 -27.19 11.84 -8.04
N LEU A 47 -27.02 13.13 -7.72
CA LEU A 47 -26.97 13.59 -6.33
C LEU A 47 -28.38 13.70 -5.72
N ASP A 48 -29.43 13.66 -6.53
CA ASP A 48 -30.82 13.66 -6.05
C ASP A 48 -31.22 12.24 -5.58
N GLU A 49 -30.57 11.19 -6.09
CA GLU A 49 -30.71 9.78 -5.67
C GLU A 49 -29.58 9.34 -4.71
N GLU A 50 -29.38 10.10 -3.63
CA GLU A 50 -28.26 9.96 -2.69
C GLU A 50 -28.03 8.51 -2.21
N LYS A 51 -29.10 7.78 -1.88
CA LYS A 51 -29.01 6.40 -1.38
C LYS A 51 -28.40 5.44 -2.40
N ASP A 52 -28.85 5.51 -3.65
CA ASP A 52 -28.40 4.59 -4.69
C ASP A 52 -26.99 4.95 -5.16
N THR A 53 -26.69 6.25 -5.23
CA THR A 53 -25.33 6.76 -5.42
C THR A 53 -24.36 6.21 -4.37
N ILE A 54 -24.67 6.36 -3.08
CA ILE A 54 -23.82 5.86 -2.00
C ILE A 54 -23.65 4.33 -2.09
N ASN A 55 -24.72 3.59 -2.37
CA ASN A 55 -24.65 2.13 -2.51
C ASN A 55 -23.71 1.70 -3.66
N ASN A 56 -23.74 2.40 -4.79
CA ASN A 56 -22.86 2.13 -5.91
C ASN A 56 -21.40 2.46 -5.57
N ILE A 57 -21.14 3.60 -4.93
CA ILE A 57 -19.79 3.99 -4.47
C ILE A 57 -19.21 2.95 -3.52
N LEU A 58 -19.97 2.52 -2.52
CA LEU A 58 -19.56 1.48 -1.58
C LEU A 58 -19.29 0.15 -2.28
N SER A 59 -20.11 -0.19 -3.28
CA SER A 59 -19.93 -1.42 -4.04
C SER A 59 -18.67 -1.39 -4.90
N ILE A 60 -18.34 -0.25 -5.52
CA ILE A 60 -17.08 -0.05 -6.25
C ILE A 60 -15.89 -0.22 -5.30
N ILE A 61 -15.91 0.43 -4.13
CA ILE A 61 -14.84 0.29 -3.12
C ILE A 61 -14.71 -1.18 -2.67
N ALA A 62 -15.83 -1.87 -2.43
CA ALA A 62 -15.84 -3.27 -2.05
C ALA A 62 -15.26 -4.20 -3.13
N VAL A 63 -15.56 -3.93 -4.40
CA VAL A 63 -14.97 -4.66 -5.54
C VAL A 63 -13.48 -4.41 -5.62
N THR A 64 -13.02 -3.16 -5.50
CA THR A 64 -11.59 -2.81 -5.48
C THR A 64 -10.85 -3.55 -4.37
N ASN A 65 -11.42 -3.61 -3.17
CA ASN A 65 -10.82 -4.35 -2.06
C ASN A 65 -10.81 -5.86 -2.31
N SER A 66 -11.89 -6.38 -2.89
CA SER A 66 -11.99 -7.80 -3.25
C SER A 66 -10.93 -8.17 -4.28
N ALA A 67 -10.69 -7.32 -5.27
CA ALA A 67 -9.64 -7.51 -6.27
C ALA A 67 -8.25 -7.63 -5.63
N PHE A 68 -7.92 -6.73 -4.69
CA PHE A 68 -6.66 -6.79 -3.94
C PHE A 68 -6.55 -8.06 -3.09
N ILE A 69 -7.64 -8.47 -2.44
CA ILE A 69 -7.67 -9.72 -1.65
C ILE A 69 -7.46 -10.93 -2.55
N THR A 70 -8.08 -10.95 -3.74
CA THR A 70 -7.96 -12.04 -4.71
C THR A 70 -6.52 -12.25 -5.17
N ILE A 71 -5.75 -11.17 -5.35
CA ILE A 71 -4.32 -11.28 -5.68
C ILE A 71 -3.43 -11.55 -4.44
N GLY A 72 -4.00 -11.65 -3.25
CA GLY A 72 -3.30 -12.06 -2.03
C GLY A 72 -2.91 -10.93 -1.06
N VAL A 73 -3.42 -9.71 -1.25
CA VAL A 73 -3.24 -8.63 -0.26
C VAL A 73 -4.07 -8.93 0.98
N SER A 74 -3.45 -8.87 2.16
CA SER A 74 -4.15 -9.14 3.42
C SER A 74 -5.24 -8.10 3.68
N LYS A 75 -6.45 -8.57 4.02
CA LYS A 75 -7.60 -7.71 4.35
C LYS A 75 -7.28 -6.61 5.38
N SER A 76 -6.45 -6.91 6.37
CA SER A 76 -6.02 -5.96 7.41
C SER A 76 -5.31 -4.72 6.85
N LYS A 77 -4.58 -4.86 5.73
CA LYS A 77 -3.90 -3.74 5.04
C LYS A 77 -4.88 -2.84 4.26
N LEU A 78 -6.10 -3.30 3.98
CA LEU A 78 -7.11 -2.58 3.19
C LEU A 78 -8.19 -1.92 4.07
N THR A 79 -8.49 -2.51 5.23
CA THR A 79 -9.62 -2.12 6.10
C THR A 79 -9.57 -0.69 6.65
N GLY A 80 -8.39 -0.07 6.73
CA GLY A 80 -8.25 1.33 7.19
C GLY A 80 -8.69 2.36 6.15
N ASP A 81 -8.71 1.99 4.87
CA ASP A 81 -8.84 2.96 3.77
C ASP A 81 -10.29 3.07 3.26
N LEU A 82 -11.20 2.16 3.64
CA LEU A 82 -12.60 2.15 3.17
C LEU A 82 -13.35 3.41 3.60
N LYS A 83 -13.15 3.85 4.85
CA LYS A 83 -13.75 5.07 5.38
C LYS A 83 -13.14 6.32 4.73
N LEU A 84 -11.83 6.31 4.47
CA LEU A 84 -11.13 7.42 3.81
C LEU A 84 -11.62 7.63 2.37
N SER A 85 -11.85 6.55 1.61
CA SER A 85 -12.40 6.65 0.26
C SER A 85 -13.84 7.17 0.24
N GLN A 86 -14.65 6.81 1.26
CA GLN A 86 -16.00 7.34 1.41
C GLN A 86 -15.99 8.83 1.78
N ASP A 87 -15.20 9.20 2.80
CA ASP A 87 -15.06 10.60 3.23
C ASP A 87 -14.56 11.47 2.07
N PHE A 88 -13.59 10.97 1.27
CA PHE A 88 -13.11 11.66 0.08
C PHE A 88 -14.21 11.87 -0.97
N PHE A 89 -15.07 10.86 -1.21
CA PHE A 89 -16.20 11.01 -2.11
C PHE A 89 -17.15 12.12 -1.65
N GLU A 90 -17.56 12.10 -0.38
CA GLU A 90 -18.50 13.07 0.17
C GLU A 90 -17.99 14.51 0.07
N GLU A 91 -16.69 14.71 0.38
CA GLU A 91 -16.03 16.02 0.30
C GLU A 91 -15.87 16.53 -1.14
N ASN A 92 -15.83 15.63 -2.13
CA ASN A 92 -15.45 15.93 -3.51
C ASN A 92 -16.51 15.50 -4.53
N LYS A 93 -17.76 15.25 -4.12
CA LYS A 93 -18.79 14.68 -5.01
C LYS A 93 -19.03 15.46 -6.31
N SER A 94 -18.80 16.77 -6.30
CA SER A 94 -18.99 17.66 -7.45
C SER A 94 -17.95 17.47 -8.59
N ILE A 95 -16.82 16.83 -8.33
CA ILE A 95 -15.79 16.59 -9.36
C ILE A 95 -16.02 15.30 -10.16
N PHE A 96 -16.93 14.43 -9.71
CA PHE A 96 -17.21 13.15 -10.37
C PHE A 96 -18.48 13.25 -11.21
N SER A 97 -18.33 13.10 -12.53
CA SER A 97 -19.47 13.08 -13.45
C SER A 97 -20.18 11.74 -13.49
N ASN A 98 -19.42 10.65 -13.33
CA ASN A 98 -19.89 9.27 -13.36
C ASN A 98 -19.03 8.37 -12.46
N TYR A 99 -19.48 7.14 -12.25
CA TYR A 99 -18.79 6.17 -11.39
C TYR A 99 -17.39 5.78 -11.92
N LEU A 100 -17.17 5.79 -13.24
CA LEU A 100 -15.85 5.59 -13.83
C LEU A 100 -14.89 6.72 -13.41
N SER A 101 -15.34 7.97 -13.42
CA SER A 101 -14.53 9.11 -12.96
C SER A 101 -14.22 9.01 -11.46
N PHE A 102 -15.13 8.45 -10.66
CA PHE A 102 -14.84 8.15 -9.26
C PHE A 102 -13.74 7.06 -9.12
N LEU A 103 -13.79 5.99 -9.91
CA LEU A 103 -12.73 4.98 -9.92
C LEU A 103 -11.37 5.60 -10.34
N GLN A 104 -11.36 6.36 -11.43
CA GLN A 104 -10.15 6.89 -12.08
C GLN A 104 -9.52 8.08 -11.36
N LEU A 105 -10.30 8.84 -10.58
CA LEU A 105 -9.82 10.03 -9.87
C LEU A 105 -9.91 9.84 -8.36
N GLY A 106 -11.05 9.38 -7.85
CA GLY A 106 -11.30 9.22 -6.43
C GLY A 106 -10.56 8.04 -5.79
N LEU A 107 -10.43 6.92 -6.50
CA LEU A 107 -9.71 5.74 -6.01
C LEU A 107 -8.27 5.64 -6.52
N LYS A 108 -7.83 6.54 -7.40
CA LYS A 108 -6.51 6.46 -8.06
C LYS A 108 -5.35 6.36 -7.07
N ASP A 109 -5.28 7.30 -6.13
CA ASP A 109 -4.18 7.32 -5.16
C ASP A 109 -4.21 6.12 -4.22
N TYR A 110 -5.41 5.66 -3.87
CA TYR A 110 -5.61 4.43 -3.09
C TYR A 110 -5.08 3.21 -3.85
N ILE A 111 -5.50 3.02 -5.10
CA ILE A 111 -5.11 1.89 -5.95
C ILE A 111 -3.59 1.93 -6.18
N ASN A 112 -3.06 3.07 -6.63
CA ASN A 112 -1.64 3.20 -6.97
C ASN A 112 -0.73 3.03 -5.74
N LYS A 113 -1.16 3.51 -4.56
CA LYS A 113 -0.48 3.24 -3.28
C LYS A 113 -0.34 1.74 -3.06
N HIS A 114 -1.44 0.98 -3.11
CA HIS A 114 -1.40 -0.45 -2.84
C HIS A 114 -0.61 -1.21 -3.88
N LEU A 115 -0.74 -0.87 -5.16
CA LEU A 115 0.06 -1.47 -6.24
C LEU A 115 1.57 -1.19 -6.05
N PHE A 116 1.94 0.01 -5.61
CA PHE A 116 3.33 0.34 -5.30
C PHE A 116 3.84 -0.39 -4.05
N ILE A 117 3.02 -0.51 -3.00
CA ILE A 117 3.37 -1.30 -1.79
C ILE A 117 3.63 -2.76 -2.17
N ILE A 118 2.85 -3.35 -3.08
CA ILE A 118 3.08 -4.73 -3.54
C ILE A 118 4.48 -4.87 -4.17
N ILE A 119 4.90 -3.90 -4.98
CA ILE A 119 6.25 -3.88 -5.57
C ILE A 119 7.30 -3.81 -4.45
N LEU A 120 7.13 -2.90 -3.48
CA LEU A 120 8.07 -2.79 -2.37
C LEU A 120 8.09 -4.08 -1.55
N ASP A 121 6.94 -4.60 -1.14
CA ASP A 121 6.83 -5.84 -0.37
C ASP A 121 7.57 -6.99 -1.07
N TYR A 122 7.43 -7.15 -2.39
CA TYR A 122 8.15 -8.17 -3.18
C TYR A 122 9.68 -8.02 -3.16
N LEU A 123 10.18 -6.79 -3.16
CA LEU A 123 11.61 -6.52 -3.11
C LEU A 123 12.22 -6.85 -1.74
N PHE A 124 11.41 -6.88 -0.67
CA PHE A 124 11.93 -6.82 0.70
C PHE A 124 11.54 -7.98 1.61
N ASP A 125 10.29 -8.41 1.54
CA ASP A 125 9.75 -9.58 2.22
C ASP A 125 9.60 -10.67 1.14
N ASP A 126 10.10 -11.88 1.39
CA ASP A 126 10.11 -13.01 0.44
C ASP A 126 8.70 -13.54 0.07
N ASN A 127 7.65 -12.72 0.25
CA ASN A 127 6.29 -13.01 -0.13
C ASN A 127 6.10 -12.82 -1.64
N ASN A 128 6.53 -13.83 -2.40
CA ASN A 128 6.41 -13.87 -3.85
C ASN A 128 4.95 -14.07 -4.33
N ASN A 129 4.06 -14.53 -3.45
CA ASN A 129 2.72 -14.99 -3.83
C ASN A 129 1.88 -13.89 -4.51
N VAL A 130 1.98 -12.63 -4.07
CA VAL A 130 1.18 -11.55 -4.65
C VAL A 130 1.64 -11.22 -6.07
N ILE A 131 2.95 -11.18 -6.31
CA ILE A 131 3.50 -10.97 -7.66
C ILE A 131 3.22 -12.16 -8.56
N GLU A 132 3.29 -13.39 -8.02
CA GLU A 132 2.90 -14.60 -8.76
C GLU A 132 1.42 -14.58 -9.14
N ASN A 133 0.54 -14.19 -8.24
CA ASN A 133 -0.88 -14.06 -8.56
C ASN A 133 -1.11 -12.98 -9.61
N LEU A 134 -0.45 -11.82 -9.50
CA LEU A 134 -0.54 -10.77 -10.52
C LEU A 134 -0.10 -11.28 -11.90
N ASP A 135 0.95 -12.09 -11.97
CA ASP A 135 1.40 -12.77 -13.19
C ASP A 135 0.33 -13.75 -13.71
N LEU A 136 -0.26 -14.57 -12.83
CA LEU A 136 -1.32 -15.55 -13.18
C LEU A 136 -2.62 -14.92 -13.68
N PHE A 137 -2.94 -13.71 -13.21
CA PHE A 137 -4.10 -12.94 -13.68
C PHE A 137 -3.77 -12.08 -14.91
N ASP A 138 -2.56 -12.21 -15.48
CA ASP A 138 -2.07 -11.37 -16.59
C ASP A 138 -2.14 -9.86 -16.24
N LEU A 139 -1.80 -9.50 -15.00
CA LEU A 139 -1.82 -8.14 -14.46
C LEU A 139 -0.42 -7.51 -14.32
N LEU A 140 0.61 -8.13 -14.89
CA LEU A 140 1.96 -7.59 -14.94
C LEU A 140 2.37 -7.34 -16.40
N PRO A 141 3.05 -6.22 -16.68
CA PRO A 141 3.67 -6.01 -17.98
C PRO A 141 4.71 -7.10 -18.29
N HIS A 142 4.95 -7.31 -19.57
CA HIS A 142 5.99 -8.24 -20.02
C HIS A 142 7.36 -7.85 -19.45
N GLU A 143 8.14 -8.83 -18.99
CA GLU A 143 9.45 -8.63 -18.32
C GLU A 143 9.43 -7.87 -16.99
N PHE A 144 8.28 -7.35 -16.52
CA PHE A 144 8.21 -6.55 -15.28
C PHE A 144 8.75 -7.32 -14.07
N ARG A 145 8.28 -8.56 -13.91
CA ARG A 145 8.74 -9.48 -12.86
C ARG A 145 10.24 -9.76 -12.96
N ASN A 146 10.77 -9.92 -14.17
CA ASN A 146 12.20 -10.18 -14.40
C ASN A 146 13.05 -8.97 -13.98
N LYS A 147 12.63 -7.75 -14.36
CA LYS A 147 13.28 -6.50 -13.93
C LYS A 147 13.29 -6.35 -12.41
N LEU A 148 12.15 -6.62 -11.76
CA LEU A 148 12.05 -6.59 -10.29
C LEU A 148 12.96 -7.63 -9.62
N THR A 149 12.96 -8.86 -10.14
CA THR A 149 13.79 -9.95 -9.61
C THR A 149 15.27 -9.58 -9.68
N LYS A 150 15.70 -9.10 -10.86
CA LYS A 150 17.08 -8.65 -11.08
C LYS A 150 17.46 -7.49 -10.15
N PHE A 151 16.60 -6.50 -10.01
CA PHE A 151 16.83 -5.38 -9.09
C PHE A 151 16.98 -5.86 -7.64
N ARG A 152 16.12 -6.78 -7.19
CA ARG A 152 16.18 -7.36 -5.85
C ARG A 152 17.51 -8.06 -5.58
N GLU A 153 18.00 -8.84 -6.54
CA GLU A 153 19.26 -9.58 -6.44
C GLU A 153 20.48 -8.65 -6.43
N GLU A 154 20.46 -7.60 -7.25
CA GLU A 154 21.58 -6.65 -7.40
C GLU A 154 21.67 -5.64 -6.25
N SER A 155 20.54 -5.22 -5.68
CA SER A 155 20.49 -4.06 -4.78
C SER A 155 21.01 -4.32 -3.35
N LYS A 156 21.26 -5.58 -2.96
CA LYS A 156 21.82 -6.00 -1.65
C LYS A 156 21.41 -5.10 -0.47
N ILE A 157 20.10 -4.99 -0.25
CA ILE A 157 19.53 -3.96 0.60
C ILE A 157 19.74 -4.29 2.08
N SER A 158 20.46 -3.41 2.78
CA SER A 158 20.84 -3.63 4.18
C SER A 158 19.63 -3.75 5.12
N GLY A 159 19.77 -4.50 6.21
CA GLY A 159 18.69 -4.67 7.21
C GLY A 159 18.19 -3.35 7.81
N LYS A 160 19.06 -2.33 7.96
CA LYS A 160 18.66 -1.00 8.41
C LYS A 160 17.71 -0.32 7.43
N VAL A 161 18.00 -0.40 6.13
CA VAL A 161 17.15 0.18 5.08
C VAL A 161 15.84 -0.57 4.96
N LYS A 162 15.85 -1.91 5.10
CA LYS A 162 14.61 -2.71 5.18
C LYS A 162 13.69 -2.25 6.31
N LYS A 163 14.21 -1.90 7.49
CA LYS A 163 13.40 -1.36 8.59
C LYS A 163 12.82 0.02 8.26
N HIS A 164 13.60 0.93 7.69
CA HIS A 164 13.09 2.23 7.24
C HIS A 164 12.01 2.10 6.17
N LEU A 165 12.17 1.14 5.26
CA LEU A 165 11.18 0.84 4.22
C LEU A 165 9.86 0.37 4.83
N LYS A 166 9.88 -0.45 5.87
CA LYS A 166 8.63 -0.87 6.55
C LYS A 166 7.88 0.33 7.13
N ILE A 167 8.60 1.30 7.70
CA ILE A 167 8.00 2.56 8.18
C ILE A 167 7.48 3.37 7.00
N PHE A 168 8.29 3.52 5.95
CA PHE A 168 7.90 4.22 4.72
C PHE A 168 6.66 3.60 4.07
N ASN A 169 6.51 2.28 4.02
CA ASN A 169 5.33 1.62 3.45
C ASN A 169 4.06 2.02 4.20
N ASN A 170 4.11 2.10 5.53
CA ASN A 170 2.96 2.52 6.34
C ASN A 170 2.59 3.99 6.13
N GLU A 171 3.59 4.84 5.88
CA GLU A 171 3.42 6.28 5.76
C GLU A 171 3.67 6.83 4.35
N MET A 172 3.59 5.96 3.33
CA MET A 172 4.10 6.25 1.98
C MET A 172 3.52 7.55 1.43
N LEU A 173 2.20 7.75 1.57
CA LEU A 173 1.51 8.92 1.05
C LEU A 173 1.96 10.24 1.71
N LYS A 174 2.58 10.22 2.90
CA LYS A 174 3.17 11.42 3.51
C LYS A 174 4.42 11.88 2.77
N TYR A 175 5.19 10.94 2.26
CA TYR A 175 6.54 11.19 1.73
C TYR A 175 6.66 11.06 0.21
N PHE A 176 5.78 10.29 -0.41
CA PHE A 176 5.86 9.91 -1.82
C PHE A 176 4.46 9.88 -2.44
N ASN A 177 4.36 10.37 -3.67
CA ASN A 177 3.14 10.26 -4.46
C ASN A 177 3.31 9.11 -5.47
N PRO A 178 2.65 7.95 -5.24
CA PRO A 178 2.77 6.78 -6.13
C PRO A 178 2.07 6.98 -7.47
N SER A 179 1.16 7.94 -7.61
CA SER A 179 0.44 8.22 -8.86
C SER A 179 1.27 8.99 -9.88
N ILE A 180 2.21 9.82 -9.42
CA ILE A 180 3.14 10.58 -10.29
C ILE A 180 4.60 10.18 -10.08
N LEU A 181 4.88 9.30 -9.12
CA LEU A 181 6.19 8.75 -8.78
C LEU A 181 7.21 9.80 -8.32
N VAL A 182 6.76 10.74 -7.48
CA VAL A 182 7.59 11.85 -6.99
C VAL A 182 7.58 11.91 -5.47
N PHE A 183 8.73 12.21 -4.86
CA PHE A 183 8.85 12.51 -3.44
C PHE A 183 8.23 13.87 -3.10
N LYS A 184 7.44 13.92 -2.02
CA LYS A 184 6.78 15.14 -1.53
C LYS A 184 7.70 16.01 -0.67
N VAL A 185 8.74 15.41 -0.08
CA VAL A 185 9.70 16.08 0.80
C VAL A 185 11.11 15.86 0.24
N GLU A 186 11.91 16.92 0.21
CA GLU A 186 13.28 16.88 -0.33
C GLU A 186 14.22 16.04 0.54
N ASP A 187 14.00 15.99 1.86
CA ASP A 187 14.76 15.15 2.79
C ASP A 187 13.84 14.14 3.50
N LEU A 188 14.07 12.84 3.25
CA LEU A 188 13.43 11.74 3.99
C LEU A 188 14.08 11.61 5.38
N GLN A 189 13.70 12.46 6.32
CA GLN A 189 13.99 12.23 7.74
C GLN A 189 12.90 11.34 8.33
N ILE A 190 13.04 10.02 8.17
CA ILE A 190 12.19 9.07 8.89
C ILE A 190 12.67 9.06 10.33
N GLU A 191 12.03 9.87 11.17
CA GLU A 191 12.16 9.76 12.61
C GLU A 191 11.61 8.39 13.01
N TYR A 192 12.48 7.50 13.47
CA TYR A 192 11.98 6.35 14.22
C TYR A 192 11.23 6.92 15.43
N PRO A 193 10.08 6.34 15.83
CA PRO A 193 9.84 6.24 17.25
C PRO A 193 11.02 5.42 17.78
N MET A 194 12.06 6.10 18.27
CA MET A 194 12.91 5.45 19.25
C MET A 194 11.94 5.16 20.39
N GLU A 195 11.49 3.91 20.50
CA GLU A 195 11.34 3.37 21.84
C GLU A 195 12.74 3.43 22.44
N THR A 196 13.10 4.59 23.00
CA THR A 196 14.19 4.73 23.94
C THR A 196 13.75 3.99 25.19
N ILE A 197 13.69 2.66 25.12
CA ILE A 197 13.95 1.88 26.31
C ILE A 197 15.45 2.01 26.46
N SER A 198 15.86 2.97 27.31
CA SER A 198 17.26 3.15 27.68
C SER A 198 17.83 1.79 28.09
N GLU A 199 19.10 1.53 27.83
CA GLU A 199 19.78 0.34 28.37
C GLU A 199 19.61 0.27 29.91
N GLU A 200 19.50 1.43 30.56
CA GLU A 200 19.15 1.57 31.97
C GLU A 200 17.72 1.10 32.30
N ASP A 201 16.74 1.33 31.42
CA ASP A 201 15.36 0.86 31.60
C ASP A 201 15.25 -0.67 31.40
N ILE A 202 16.04 -1.24 30.49
CA ILE A 202 16.14 -2.70 30.31
C ILE A 202 16.81 -3.33 31.53
N LEU A 203 17.90 -2.73 32.01
CA LEU A 203 18.61 -3.19 33.21
C LEU A 203 17.72 -3.08 34.46
N LYS A 204 16.95 -2.01 34.59
CA LYS A 204 15.99 -1.82 35.68
C LYS A 204 14.89 -2.88 35.65
N LYS A 205 14.28 -3.14 34.49
CA LYS A 205 13.28 -4.22 34.35
C LYS A 205 13.86 -5.61 34.62
N LEU A 206 15.10 -5.88 34.23
CA LEU A 206 15.79 -7.13 34.54
C LEU A 206 16.12 -7.26 36.04
N GLN A 207 16.46 -6.15 36.70
CA GLN A 207 16.69 -6.14 38.15
C GLN A 207 15.38 -6.34 38.92
N GLU A 208 14.30 -5.65 38.54
CA GLU A 208 12.97 -5.82 39.12
C GLU A 208 12.48 -7.27 38.97
N ALA A 209 12.59 -7.85 37.77
CA ALA A 209 12.22 -9.25 37.53
C ALA A 209 13.10 -10.25 38.30
N ARG A 210 14.39 -9.95 38.55
CA ARG A 210 15.24 -10.78 39.42
C ARG A 210 14.81 -10.68 40.88
N GLN A 211 14.46 -9.49 41.35
CA GLN A 211 14.04 -9.24 42.72
C GLN A 211 12.72 -9.97 43.02
N GLU A 212 11.73 -9.86 42.13
CA GLU A 212 10.45 -10.56 42.24
C GLU A 212 10.61 -12.10 42.29
N ASN A 213 11.51 -12.66 41.48
CA ASN A 213 11.81 -14.09 41.51
C ASN A 213 12.46 -14.54 42.82
N ILE A 214 13.34 -13.71 43.40
CA ILE A 214 13.97 -14.01 44.70
C ILE A 214 12.92 -13.97 45.82
N GLU A 215 12.05 -12.96 45.81
CA GLU A 215 10.98 -12.81 46.81
C GLU A 215 9.98 -13.97 46.74
N ALA A 216 9.61 -14.41 45.53
CA ALA A 216 8.78 -15.59 45.33
C ALA A 216 9.41 -16.87 45.87
N LEU A 217 10.74 -17.02 45.75
CA LEU A 217 11.48 -18.18 46.25
C LEU A 217 11.70 -18.16 47.77
N THR A 218 11.62 -16.99 48.43
CA THR A 218 11.72 -16.87 49.89
C THR A 218 10.39 -17.03 50.63
N HIS A 219 9.27 -17.02 49.91
CA HIS A 219 7.93 -17.27 50.44
C HIS A 219 7.38 -18.67 50.11
N THR A 220 8.27 -19.61 49.75
CA THR A 220 7.98 -21.07 49.67
C THR A 220 8.69 -21.81 50.80
#